data_AF-A0A3L7SFT8-F1
#
_entry.id   AF-A0A3L7SFT8-F1
#
_cell.length_a   1.000
_cell.length_b   1.000
_cell.length_c   1.000
_cell.angle_alpha   90.00
_cell.angle_beta   90.00
_cell.angle_gamma   90.00
#
_symmetry.space_group_name_H-M   'P 1'
#
loop_
_entity.id
_entity.type
_entity.pdbx_description
1 polymer ?
#
loop_
_entity_poly.entity_id
_entity_poly.type
_entity_poly.pdbx_seq_one_letter_code
_entity_poly.pdbx_strand_id
1 'polypeptide(L)'
;MKQALELNQPLMTAYYLKEELGQLWQQSNKITAERFLKNWCNHATKAGIKVLQTMAKTLQAPRSGVLNWYDFRISSGPLEGINHKIGPLQRMADGYRDQVYFKLKLYALHLAKFALIG
;
A
#
# COMPACT_ATOMS: atom_id res chain seq x y z
N MET A 1 -22.55 -8.91 -31.64
CA MET A 1 -21.09 -9.06 -31.40
C MET A 1 -20.40 -7.81 -30.82
N LYS A 2 -20.79 -6.56 -31.16
CA LYS A 2 -20.15 -5.34 -30.60
C LYS A 2 -20.41 -5.09 -29.10
N GLN A 3 -21.61 -5.42 -28.60
CA GLN A 3 -22.00 -5.14 -27.20
C GLN A 3 -21.20 -5.92 -26.14
N ALA A 4 -20.78 -7.16 -26.43
CA ALA A 4 -19.96 -7.94 -25.50
C ALA A 4 -18.52 -7.42 -25.38
N LEU A 5 -18.00 -6.80 -26.44
CA LEU A 5 -16.67 -6.19 -26.44
C LEU A 5 -16.66 -4.88 -25.64
N GLU A 6 -17.71 -4.07 -25.75
CA GLU A 6 -17.87 -2.81 -25.02
C GLU A 6 -17.98 -3.03 -23.50
N LEU A 7 -18.68 -4.08 -23.07
CA LEU A 7 -18.76 -4.46 -21.64
C LEU A 7 -17.41 -4.86 -21.05
N ASN A 8 -16.48 -5.34 -21.87
CA ASN A 8 -15.14 -5.76 -21.43
C ASN A 8 -14.11 -4.61 -21.49
N GLN A 9 -14.42 -3.47 -22.12
CA GLN A 9 -13.50 -2.34 -22.23
C GLN A 9 -13.07 -1.76 -20.87
N PRO A 10 -13.99 -1.52 -19.90
CA PRO A 10 -13.60 -1.03 -18.58
C PRO A 10 -12.73 -2.03 -17.81
N LEU A 11 -13.04 -3.33 -17.92
CA LEU A 11 -12.29 -4.39 -17.24
C LEU A 11 -10.88 -4.52 -17.80
N MET A 12 -10.75 -4.50 -19.13
CA MET A 12 -9.47 -4.51 -19.82
C MET A 12 -8.64 -3.27 -19.47
N THR A 13 -9.25 -2.08 -19.46
CA THR A 13 -8.59 -0.83 -19.07
C THR A 13 -8.08 -0.88 -17.63
N ALA A 14 -8.90 -1.39 -16.70
CA ALA A 14 -8.50 -1.56 -15.31
C ALA A 14 -7.34 -2.55 -15.16
N TYR A 15 -7.36 -3.66 -15.90
CA TYR A 15 -6.28 -4.64 -15.90
C TYR A 15 -4.97 -4.03 -16.41
N TYR A 16 -4.99 -3.34 -17.54
CA TYR A 16 -3.79 -2.69 -18.08
C TYR A 16 -3.21 -1.63 -17.16
N LEU A 17 -4.06 -0.76 -16.58
CA LEU A 17 -3.58 0.25 -15.63
C LEU A 17 -3.01 -0.38 -14.35
N LYS A 18 -3.56 -1.51 -13.90
CA LYS A 18 -3.00 -2.26 -12.76
C LYS A 18 -1.63 -2.85 -13.08
N GLU A 19 -1.45 -3.46 -14.26
CA GLU A 19 -0.14 -3.97 -14.69
C GLU A 19 0.88 -2.85 -14.92
N GLU A 20 0.47 -1.74 -15.55
CA GLU A 20 1.31 -0.55 -15.73
C GLU A 20 1.80 -0.03 -14.37
N LEU A 21 0.92 0.09 -13.36
CA LEU A 21 1.33 0.56 -12.04
C LEU A 21 2.45 -0.29 -11.41
N GLY A 22 2.47 -1.60 -11.66
CA GLY A 22 3.53 -2.50 -11.18
C GLY A 22 4.94 -2.14 -11.71
N GLN A 23 5.01 -1.41 -12.83
CA GLN A 23 6.27 -0.95 -13.41
C GLN A 23 6.84 0.31 -12.74
N LEU A 24 6.09 0.97 -11.85
CA LEU A 24 6.59 2.18 -11.18
C LEU A 24 7.86 1.90 -10.37
N TRP A 25 8.08 0.68 -9.86
CA TRP A 25 9.26 0.29 -9.09
C TRP A 25 10.43 -0.16 -9.97
N GLN A 26 10.17 -0.33 -11.28
CA GLN A 26 11.17 -0.70 -12.28
C GLN A 26 11.80 0.53 -12.95
N GLN A 27 11.35 1.74 -12.59
CA GLN A 27 11.90 2.98 -13.14
C GLN A 27 13.34 3.18 -12.67
N SER A 28 14.16 3.80 -13.50
CA SER A 28 15.61 3.92 -13.28
C SER A 28 16.01 4.77 -12.09
N ASN A 29 15.22 5.78 -11.73
CA ASN A 29 15.50 6.68 -10.62
C ASN A 29 14.21 7.38 -10.15
N LYS A 30 14.33 8.12 -9.04
CA LYS A 30 13.21 8.84 -8.42
C LYS A 30 12.53 9.82 -9.37
N ILE A 31 13.29 10.50 -10.24
CA ILE A 31 12.74 11.49 -11.18
C ILE A 31 11.91 10.81 -12.26
N THR A 32 12.38 9.69 -12.81
CA THR A 32 11.63 8.91 -13.81
C THR A 32 10.39 8.26 -13.19
N ALA A 33 10.51 7.71 -11.98
CA ALA A 33 9.39 7.22 -11.18
C ALA A 33 8.34 8.30 -10.89
N GLU A 34 8.78 9.51 -10.57
CA GLU A 34 7.89 10.62 -10.29
C GLU A 34 7.05 11.03 -11.51
N ARG A 35 7.69 11.07 -12.69
CA ARG A 35 7.03 11.35 -13.96
C ARG A 35 6.07 10.23 -14.33
N PHE A 36 6.50 8.99 -14.18
CA PHE A 36 5.68 7.81 -14.39
C PHE A 36 4.40 7.84 -13.55
N LEU A 37 4.53 8.06 -12.23
CA LEU A 37 3.41 8.11 -11.31
C LEU A 37 2.43 9.25 -11.66
N LYS A 38 2.95 10.40 -12.09
CA LYS A 38 2.10 11.52 -12.56
C LYS A 38 1.29 11.13 -13.80
N ASN A 39 1.93 10.48 -14.78
CA ASN A 39 1.27 10.04 -16.00
C ASN A 39 0.21 8.98 -15.71
N TRP A 40 0.55 7.98 -14.89
CA TRP A 40 -0.37 6.94 -14.47
C TRP A 40 -1.62 7.52 -13.79
N CYS A 41 -1.44 8.44 -12.83
CA CYS A 41 -2.56 9.11 -12.17
C CYS A 41 -3.46 9.88 -13.14
N ASN A 42 -2.88 10.51 -14.16
CA ASN A 42 -3.65 11.20 -15.20
C ASN A 42 -4.45 10.20 -16.05
N HIS A 43 -3.86 9.08 -16.44
CA HIS A 43 -4.54 8.01 -17.18
C HIS A 43 -5.68 7.39 -16.37
N ALA A 44 -5.41 7.02 -15.11
CA ALA A 44 -6.40 6.48 -14.19
C ALA A 44 -7.57 7.45 -13.94
N THR A 45 -7.30 8.76 -13.90
CA THR A 45 -8.34 9.78 -13.76
C THR A 45 -9.22 9.87 -15.00
N LYS A 46 -8.59 9.91 -16.19
CA LYS A 46 -9.26 9.99 -17.51
C LYS A 46 -10.03 8.72 -17.87
N ALA A 47 -9.64 7.56 -17.36
CA ALA A 47 -10.29 6.28 -17.62
C ALA A 47 -11.76 6.23 -17.12
N GLY A 48 -12.18 7.14 -16.25
CA GLY A 48 -13.58 7.22 -15.77
C GLY A 48 -13.99 6.08 -14.81
N ILE A 49 -13.08 5.17 -14.48
CA ILE A 49 -13.34 4.03 -13.59
C ILE A 49 -13.13 4.47 -12.14
N LYS A 50 -14.21 4.48 -11.35
CA LYS A 50 -14.24 5.00 -9.97
C LYS A 50 -13.14 4.43 -9.06
N VAL A 51 -12.83 3.13 -9.21
CA VAL A 51 -11.77 2.46 -8.43
C VAL A 51 -10.39 3.04 -8.77
N LEU A 52 -10.09 3.22 -10.06
CA LEU A 52 -8.81 3.78 -10.52
C LEU A 52 -8.68 5.26 -10.15
N GLN A 53 -9.77 6.02 -10.23
CA GLN A 53 -9.80 7.43 -9.80
C GLN A 53 -9.51 7.56 -8.30
N THR A 54 -10.11 6.70 -7.47
CA THR A 54 -9.83 6.65 -6.03
C THR A 54 -8.37 6.31 -5.79
N MET A 55 -7.84 5.31 -6.50
CA MET A 55 -6.44 4.91 -6.38
C MET A 55 -5.47 6.03 -6.78
N ALA A 56 -5.76 6.76 -7.85
CA ALA A 56 -4.98 7.93 -8.26
C ALA A 56 -4.95 9.01 -7.18
N LYS A 57 -6.08 9.30 -6.53
CA LYS A 57 -6.14 10.23 -5.39
C LYS A 57 -5.32 9.72 -4.20
N THR A 58 -5.44 8.44 -3.87
CA THR A 58 -4.68 7.80 -2.78
C THR A 58 -3.18 7.83 -3.03
N LEU A 59 -2.72 7.68 -4.27
CA LEU A 59 -1.29 7.75 -4.62
C LEU A 59 -0.75 9.18 -4.68
N GLN A 60 -1.60 10.16 -4.96
CA GLN A 60 -1.19 11.57 -5.00
C GLN A 60 -0.98 12.15 -3.59
N ALA A 61 -1.78 11.76 -2.60
CA ALA A 61 -1.70 12.33 -1.25
C ALA A 61 -0.35 12.06 -0.54
N PRO A 62 0.18 10.82 -0.48
CA PRO A 62 1.49 10.51 0.05
C PRO A 62 2.52 10.29 -1.08
N ARG A 63 2.50 11.10 -2.14
CA ARG A 63 3.41 10.96 -3.31
C ARG A 63 4.88 10.84 -2.90
N SER A 64 5.31 11.61 -1.91
CA SER A 64 6.66 11.54 -1.34
C SER A 64 6.93 10.17 -0.70
N GLY A 65 5.98 9.61 0.05
CA GLY A 65 6.11 8.29 0.68
C GLY A 65 6.30 7.16 -0.33
N VAL A 66 5.55 7.19 -1.44
CA VAL A 66 5.70 6.21 -2.54
C VAL A 66 7.08 6.33 -3.19
N LEU A 67 7.52 7.56 -3.49
CA LEU A 67 8.80 7.81 -4.15
C LEU A 67 10.00 7.65 -3.23
N ASN A 68 9.83 7.71 -1.90
CA ASN A 68 10.91 7.50 -0.93
C ASN A 68 11.49 6.08 -1.00
N TRP A 69 10.79 5.10 -1.59
CA TRP A 69 11.37 3.78 -1.87
C TRP A 69 12.67 3.86 -2.71
N TYR A 70 12.79 4.90 -3.56
CA TYR A 70 13.98 5.13 -4.37
C TYR A 70 15.18 5.65 -3.59
N ASP A 71 14.94 6.36 -2.48
CA ASP A 71 16.00 6.86 -1.60
C ASP A 71 16.33 5.84 -0.51
N PHE A 72 15.29 5.20 0.02
CA PHE A 72 15.34 4.22 1.08
C PHE A 72 14.54 3.01 0.63
N ARG A 73 15.21 1.95 0.16
CA ARG A 73 14.60 0.69 -0.31
C ARG A 73 14.01 -0.16 0.83
N ILE A 74 13.32 0.48 1.76
CA ILE A 74 12.63 -0.14 2.88
C ILE A 74 11.28 -0.61 2.36
N SER A 75 11.06 -1.92 2.37
CA SER A 75 9.74 -2.48 2.06
C SER A 75 8.77 -2.26 3.23
N SER A 76 7.46 -2.29 2.97
CA SER A 76 6.47 -2.30 4.05
C SER A 76 6.48 -3.60 4.84
N GLY A 77 7.14 -4.68 4.37
CA GLY A 77 7.11 -6.01 4.97
C GLY A 77 7.49 -6.04 6.46
N PRO A 78 8.64 -5.47 6.90
CA PRO A 78 8.96 -5.37 8.32
C PRO A 78 7.93 -4.58 9.13
N LEU A 79 7.38 -3.50 8.56
CA LEU A 79 6.37 -2.66 9.21
C LEU A 79 5.03 -3.43 9.35
N GLU A 80 4.63 -4.15 8.32
CA GLU A 80 3.45 -5.03 8.30
C GLU A 80 3.61 -6.18 9.31
N GLY A 81 4.80 -6.77 9.41
CA GLY A 81 5.12 -7.78 10.41
C GLY A 81 5.01 -7.25 11.84
N ILE A 82 5.46 -6.02 12.09
CA ILE A 82 5.26 -5.33 13.38
C ILE A 82 3.76 -5.08 13.62
N ASN A 83 3.03 -4.54 12.63
CA ASN A 83 1.60 -4.28 12.75
C ASN A 83 0.80 -5.56 13.06
N HIS A 84 1.17 -6.69 12.45
CA HIS A 84 0.55 -7.99 12.71
C HIS A 84 0.78 -8.47 14.15
N LYS A 85 1.89 -8.09 14.79
CA LYS A 85 2.16 -8.39 16.21
C LYS A 85 1.46 -7.42 17.17
N ILE A 86 1.28 -6.15 16.78
CA ILE A 86 0.64 -5.12 17.60
C ILE A 86 -0.87 -5.38 17.75
N GLY A 87 -1.56 -5.79 16.68
CA GLY A 87 -3.01 -6.02 16.73
C GLY A 87 -3.46 -7.05 17.77
N PRO A 88 -2.85 -8.25 17.85
CA PRO A 88 -3.08 -9.21 18.93
C PRO A 88 -2.77 -8.64 20.32
N LEU A 89 -1.66 -7.89 20.47
CA LEU A 89 -1.29 -7.28 21.74
C LEU A 89 -2.32 -6.25 22.21
N GLN A 90 -2.87 -5.45 21.29
CA GLN A 90 -3.95 -4.50 21.56
C GLN A 90 -5.22 -5.22 22.03
N ARG A 91 -5.64 -6.29 21.34
CA ARG A 91 -6.81 -7.09 21.74
C ARG A 91 -6.63 -7.76 23.12
N MET A 92 -5.42 -8.23 23.43
CA MET A 92 -5.08 -8.74 24.77
C MET A 92 -5.02 -7.64 25.84
N ALA A 93 -4.82 -6.39 25.40
CA ALA A 93 -4.74 -5.22 26.27
C ALA A 93 -6.09 -4.47 26.39
N ASP A 94 -7.15 -4.94 25.73
CA ASP A 94 -8.49 -4.38 25.93
C ASP A 94 -8.88 -4.53 27.41
N GLY A 95 -9.06 -3.38 28.07
CA GLY A 95 -9.30 -3.29 29.52
C GLY A 95 -8.08 -2.90 30.36
N TYR A 96 -6.90 -2.68 29.77
CA TYR A 96 -5.73 -2.20 30.50
C TYR A 96 -5.97 -0.73 30.91
N ARG A 97 -6.07 -0.50 32.22
CA ARG A 97 -6.14 0.85 32.81
C ARG A 97 -4.78 1.56 32.83
N ASP A 98 -3.69 0.83 32.61
CA ASP A 98 -2.32 1.33 32.65
C ASP A 98 -1.69 1.37 31.24
N GLN A 99 -1.63 2.58 30.68
CA GLN A 99 -1.01 2.84 29.37
C GLN A 99 0.51 2.71 29.39
N VAL A 100 1.17 2.86 30.55
CA VAL A 100 2.62 2.71 30.69
C VAL A 100 3.00 1.25 30.49
N TYR A 101 2.24 0.34 31.11
CA TYR A 101 2.44 -1.10 30.94
C TYR A 101 2.23 -1.57 29.49
N PHE A 102 1.24 -1.00 28.79
CA PHE A 102 1.02 -1.28 27.37
C PHE A 102 2.21 -0.82 26.50
N LYS A 103 2.77 0.38 26.75
CA LYS A 103 3.98 0.87 26.07
C LYS A 103 5.19 -0.03 26.32
N LEU A 104 5.39 -0.52 27.54
CA LEU A 104 6.45 -1.49 27.86
C LEU A 104 6.29 -2.79 27.06
N LYS A 105 5.07 -3.33 26.94
CA LYS A 105 4.83 -4.52 26.11
C LYS A 105 5.08 -4.26 24.62
N LEU A 106 4.75 -3.07 24.11
CA LEU A 106 5.07 -2.67 22.74
C LEU A 106 6.60 -2.61 22.53
N TYR A 107 7.35 -2.03 23.46
CA TYR A 107 8.81 -2.00 23.36
C TYR A 107 9.41 -3.40 23.44
N ALA A 108 8.87 -4.30 24.26
CA ALA A 108 9.33 -5.68 24.34
C ALA A 108 8.94 -6.57 23.13
N LEU A 109 8.09 -6.07 22.22
CA LEU A 109 7.53 -6.86 21.11
C LEU A 109 8.57 -7.40 20.12
N HIS A 110 9.71 -6.71 19.98
CA HIS A 110 10.84 -7.16 19.16
C HIS A 110 11.64 -8.30 19.81
N LEU A 111 11.53 -8.48 21.13
CA LEU A 111 12.14 -9.56 21.91
C LEU A 111 11.19 -10.76 22.07
N ALA A 112 9.89 -10.55 21.91
CA ALA A 112 8.89 -11.58 22.01
C ALA A 112 8.95 -12.55 20.81
N LYS A 113 9.45 -13.76 21.05
CA LYS A 113 9.24 -14.91 20.16
C LYS A 113 7.82 -15.41 20.37
N PHE A 114 6.90 -15.05 19.49
CA PHE A 114 5.63 -15.77 19.41
C PHE A 114 5.94 -17.17 18.87
N ALA A 115 6.07 -18.14 19.77
CA ALA A 115 5.92 -19.53 19.38
C ALA A 115 4.48 -19.67 18.85
N LEU A 116 4.34 -19.93 17.54
CA LEU A 116 3.08 -20.37 16.97
C LEU A 116 2.82 -21.75 17.57
N ILE A 117 2.06 -21.77 18.67
CA ILE A 117 1.49 -22.98 19.24
C ILE A 117 -0.02 -22.84 19.04
N GLY A 118 -0.58 -23.68 18.16
CA GLY A 118 -2.01 -23.77 17.87
C GLY A 118 -2.36 -23.37 16.45
#